data_AF-A0A178VZ60-F1
#
_entry.id   AF-A0A178VZ60-F1
#
_cell.length_a   1.000
_cell.length_b   1.000
_cell.length_c   1.000
_cell.angle_alpha   90.00
_cell.angle_beta   90.00
_cell.angle_gamma   90.00
#
_symmetry.space_group_name_H-M   'P 1'
#
loop_
_entity.id
_entity.type
_entity.pdbx_description
1 polymer ?
#
loop_
_entity_poly.entity_id
_entity_poly.type
_entity_poly.pdbx_seq_one_letter_code
_entity_poly.pdbx_strand_id
1 'polypeptide(L)'
;MVAVILVTIGAVMSVINFNNSFSNHHQQLGIGLYVIVWFQALLGFLRPPREEKARRKWFVGHWILGTSIAILGIINIYTGLHAYAKKTSKSANLWTILFTAQLSCIALVYLFQDKWSYIQSQATFNRNQSVDHNSNISTAETGHGYEVEESKPELEKC
;
A
#
# COMPACT_ATOMS: atom_id res chain seq x y z
N MET A 1 17.29 -0.17 2.88
CA MET A 1 18.63 0.27 2.41
C MET A 1 18.55 1.24 1.23
N VAL A 2 17.82 0.95 0.15
CA VAL A 2 17.65 1.87 -1.00
C VAL A 2 17.26 3.30 -0.59
N ALA A 3 16.27 3.45 0.30
CA ALA A 3 15.84 4.77 0.77
C ALA A 3 16.96 5.58 1.45
N VAL A 4 17.82 4.94 2.26
CA VAL A 4 18.94 5.60 2.95
C VAL A 4 19.99 6.07 1.94
N ILE A 5 20.25 5.27 0.91
CA ILE A 5 21.17 5.64 -0.18
C ILE A 5 20.63 6.87 -0.93
N LEU A 6 19.35 6.84 -1.34
CA LEU A 6 18.72 7.96 -2.04
C LEU A 6 18.73 9.24 -1.20
N VAL A 7 18.41 9.14 0.09
CA VAL A 7 18.42 10.30 1.00
C VAL A 7 19.83 10.87 1.14
N THR A 8 20.86 10.02 1.14
CA THR A 8 22.26 10.43 1.22
C THR A 8 22.71 11.13 -0.05
N ILE A 9 22.38 10.59 -1.22
CA ILE A 9 22.67 11.24 -2.51
C ILE A 9 21.98 12.61 -2.58
N GLY A 10 20.71 12.70 -2.18
CA GLY A 10 19.96 13.95 -2.15
C GLY A 10 20.57 14.99 -1.20
N ALA A 11 20.98 14.57 0.00
CA ALA A 11 21.64 15.43 0.97
C ALA A 11 22.99 15.95 0.44
N VAL A 12 23.81 15.08 -0.14
CA VAL A 12 25.10 15.45 -0.74
C VAL A 12 24.90 16.42 -1.90
N MET A 13 23.98 16.13 -2.82
CA MET A 13 23.63 17.04 -3.92
C MET A 13 23.15 18.40 -3.39
N SER A 14 22.34 18.42 -2.34
CA SER A 14 21.85 19.66 -1.74
C SER A 14 23.00 20.50 -1.18
N VAL A 15 23.93 19.87 -0.46
CA VAL A 15 25.09 20.55 0.14
C VAL A 15 26.02 21.11 -0.94
N ILE A 16 26.25 20.38 -2.02
CA ILE A 16 27.16 20.80 -3.09
C ILE A 16 26.55 21.92 -3.95
N ASN A 17 25.25 21.84 -4.28
CA ASN A 17 24.63 22.76 -5.24
C ASN A 17 23.97 23.99 -4.62
N PHE A 18 23.74 24.03 -3.30
CA PHE A 18 23.05 25.16 -2.66
C PHE A 18 23.95 25.90 -1.67
N ASN A 19 23.80 27.22 -1.64
CA ASN A 19 24.44 28.06 -0.64
C ASN A 19 23.81 27.74 0.73
N ASN A 20 24.52 26.97 1.56
CA ASN A 20 24.02 26.37 2.79
C ASN A 20 24.01 27.37 3.96
N SER A 21 23.23 28.43 3.84
CA SER A 21 23.04 29.37 4.96
C SER A 21 22.18 28.79 6.10
N PHE A 22 21.55 27.62 5.89
CA PHE A 22 20.61 26.95 6.82
C PHE A 22 19.60 27.89 7.48
N SER A 23 19.26 28.99 6.80
CA SER A 23 18.39 30.04 7.33
C SER A 23 16.93 29.81 6.95
N ASN A 24 16.68 28.90 6.01
CA ASN A 24 15.34 28.52 5.58
C ASN A 24 14.84 27.31 6.36
N HIS A 25 13.56 27.33 6.73
CA HIS A 25 12.91 26.25 7.46
C HIS A 25 13.06 24.88 6.77
N HIS A 26 12.98 24.84 5.43
CA HIS A 26 13.21 23.63 4.64
C HIS A 26 14.62 23.02 4.85
N GLN A 27 15.67 23.84 4.88
CA GLN A 27 17.05 23.33 5.04
C GLN A 27 17.29 22.79 6.45
N GLN A 28 16.72 23.45 7.46
CA GLN A 28 16.80 23.02 8.87
C GLN A 28 16.02 21.70 9.09
N LEU A 29 14.81 21.60 8.54
CA LEU A 29 14.06 20.35 8.59
C LEU A 29 14.75 19.24 7.80
N GLY A 30 15.33 19.56 6.63
CA GLY A 30 16.02 18.58 5.78
C GLY A 30 17.24 17.95 6.45
N ILE A 31 18.09 18.75 7.12
CA ILE A 31 19.25 18.20 7.84
C ILE A 31 18.83 17.40 9.08
N GLY A 32 17.84 17.88 9.83
CA GLY A 32 17.28 17.14 10.97
C GLY A 32 16.70 15.79 10.53
N LEU A 33 15.93 15.79 9.45
CA LEU A 33 15.35 14.59 8.86
C LEU A 33 16.43 13.60 8.39
N TYR A 34 17.50 14.10 7.75
CA TYR A 34 18.64 13.27 7.33
C TYR A 34 19.26 12.50 8.50
N VAL A 35 19.55 13.20 9.60
CA VAL A 35 20.12 12.59 10.81
C VAL A 35 19.18 11.55 11.41
N ILE A 36 17.88 11.86 11.50
CA ILE A 36 16.88 10.95 12.08
C ILE A 36 16.67 9.70 11.19
N VAL A 37 16.76 9.83 9.85
CA VAL A 37 16.69 8.67 8.93
C VAL A 37 17.86 7.70 9.17
N TRP A 38 19.08 8.23 9.33
CA TRP A 38 20.24 7.41 9.68
C TRP A 38 20.10 6.77 11.06
N PHE A 39 19.58 7.52 12.05
CA PHE A 39 19.31 6.99 13.37
C PHE A 39 18.28 5.84 13.34
N GLN A 40 17.19 5.99 12.59
CA GLN A 40 16.19 4.94 12.38
C GLN A 40 16.79 3.70 11.70
N ALA A 41 17.66 3.88 10.70
CA ALA A 41 18.36 2.77 10.05
C ALA A 41 19.29 2.02 11.03
N LEU A 42 20.04 2.75 11.86
CA LEU A 42 20.90 2.17 12.90
C LEU A 42 20.09 1.43 13.96
N LEU A 43 19.00 2.02 14.47
CA LEU A 43 18.09 1.37 15.39
C LEU A 43 17.49 0.10 14.79
N GLY A 44 17.16 0.13 13.49
CA GLY A 44 16.73 -1.02 12.69
C GLY A 44 17.72 -2.18 12.69
N PHE A 45 19.02 -1.87 12.63
CA PHE A 45 20.09 -2.87 12.68
C PHE A 45 20.29 -3.44 14.09
N LEU A 46 20.11 -2.62 15.13
CA LEU A 46 20.19 -3.02 16.55
C LEU A 46 18.93 -3.74 17.04
N ARG A 47 18.25 -4.48 16.17
CA ARG A 47 17.00 -5.18 16.49
C ARG A 47 17.23 -6.25 17.58
N PRO A 48 16.49 -6.21 18.70
CA PRO A 48 16.64 -7.19 19.77
C PRO A 48 16.25 -8.62 19.34
N PRO A 49 16.84 -9.66 19.96
CA PRO A 49 16.49 -11.06 19.75
C PRO A 49 15.01 -11.36 20.02
N ARG A 50 14.53 -12.48 19.47
CA ARG A 50 13.10 -12.79 19.44
C ARG A 50 12.45 -12.95 20.83
N GLU A 51 13.19 -13.40 21.83
CA GLU A 51 12.60 -13.84 23.11
C GLU A 51 12.51 -12.74 24.17
N GLU A 52 13.05 -11.56 23.89
CA GLU A 52 13.10 -10.48 24.86
C GLU A 52 11.81 -9.65 24.87
N LYS A 53 11.29 -9.36 26.07
CA LYS A 53 10.21 -8.37 26.28
C LYS A 53 10.59 -6.97 25.72
N ALA A 54 11.89 -6.70 25.59
CA ALA A 54 12.43 -5.50 24.95
C ALA A 54 12.07 -5.39 23.47
N ARG A 55 11.92 -6.51 22.74
CA ARG A 55 11.57 -6.53 21.31
C ARG A 55 10.24 -5.84 21.01
N ARG A 56 9.24 -6.00 21.88
CA ARG A 56 7.93 -5.35 21.71
C ARG A 56 8.03 -3.83 21.90
N LYS A 57 8.76 -3.37 22.92
CA LYS A 57 9.01 -1.93 23.15
C LYS A 57 9.80 -1.32 21.98
N TRP A 58 10.85 -2.01 21.54
CA TRP A 58 11.64 -1.62 20.37
C TRP A 58 10.78 -1.55 19.11
N PHE A 59 9.92 -2.54 18.88
CA PHE A 59 9.03 -2.55 17.71
C PHE A 59 8.09 -1.34 17.69
N VAL A 60 7.42 -1.05 18.82
CA VAL A 60 6.53 0.10 18.92
C VAL A 60 7.31 1.41 18.73
N GLY A 61 8.46 1.57 19.40
CA GLY A 61 9.27 2.77 19.26
C GLY A 61 9.80 2.98 17.83
N HIS A 62 10.36 1.93 17.24
CA HIS A 62 10.85 1.96 15.86
C HIS A 62 9.73 2.21 14.85
N TRP A 63 8.54 1.65 15.07
CA TRP A 63 7.38 1.87 14.22
C TRP A 63 6.84 3.30 14.31
N ILE A 64 6.72 3.86 15.51
CA ILE A 64 6.30 5.26 15.72
C ILE A 64 7.33 6.19 15.07
N LEU A 65 8.63 5.98 15.35
CA LEU A 65 9.70 6.80 14.79
C LEU A 65 9.70 6.77 13.26
N GLY A 66 9.54 5.58 12.67
CA GLY A 66 9.45 5.41 11.22
C GLY A 66 8.27 6.15 10.60
N THR A 67 7.11 6.07 11.24
CA THR A 67 5.90 6.79 10.81
C THR A 67 6.10 8.30 10.89
N SER A 68 6.68 8.80 11.99
CA SER A 68 7.00 10.22 12.14
C SER A 68 7.98 10.71 11.07
N ILE A 69 9.02 9.94 10.74
CA ILE A 69 9.98 10.25 9.67
C ILE A 69 9.27 10.37 8.31
N ALA A 70 8.35 9.46 8.01
CA ALA A 70 7.60 9.51 6.75
C ALA A 70 6.76 10.79 6.64
N ILE A 71 6.06 11.17 7.72
CA ILE A 71 5.27 12.41 7.78
C ILE A 71 6.17 13.64 7.63
N LEU A 72 7.28 13.70 8.37
CA LEU A 72 8.25 14.80 8.24
C LEU A 72 8.85 14.87 6.84
N GLY A 73 9.07 13.73 6.18
CA GLY A 73 9.52 13.67 4.78
C GLY A 73 8.55 14.34 3.82
N ILE A 74 7.25 14.07 3.96
CA ILE A 74 6.20 14.72 3.17
C ILE A 74 6.21 16.24 3.39
N ILE A 75 6.26 16.68 4.65
CA ILE A 75 6.33 18.12 5.00
C ILE A 75 7.59 18.76 4.41
N ASN A 76 8.74 18.08 4.48
CA ASN A 76 10.00 18.58 3.95
C ASN A 76 9.95 18.76 2.42
N ILE A 77 9.25 17.88 1.69
CA ILE A 77 9.07 17.99 0.25
C ILE A 77 8.19 19.20 -0.09
N TYR A 78 7.04 19.38 0.55
CA TYR A 78 6.17 20.53 0.27
C TYR A 78 6.83 21.88 0.61
N THR A 79 7.53 21.95 1.75
CA THR A 79 8.30 23.16 2.11
C THR A 79 9.45 23.42 1.14
N GLY A 80 10.10 22.36 0.63
CA GLY A 80 11.12 22.45 -0.41
C GLY A 80 10.59 22.96 -1.75
N LEU A 81 9.44 22.46 -2.21
CA LEU A 81 8.78 22.94 -3.42
C LEU A 81 8.38 24.41 -3.31
N HIS A 82 7.87 24.83 -2.15
CA HIS A 82 7.55 26.23 -1.90
C HIS A 82 8.80 27.12 -1.93
N ALA A 83 9.89 26.69 -1.28
CA ALA A 83 11.16 27.40 -1.33
C ALA A 83 11.75 27.47 -2.75
N TYR A 84 11.63 26.38 -3.52
CA TYR A 84 12.07 26.33 -4.92
C TYR A 84 11.28 27.31 -5.79
N ALA A 85 9.95 27.34 -5.66
CA ALA A 85 9.11 28.27 -6.42
C ALA A 85 9.49 29.73 -6.14
N LYS A 86 9.75 30.06 -4.87
CA LYS A 86 10.19 31.40 -4.46
C LYS A 86 11.56 31.77 -5.03
N LYS A 87 12.50 30.82 -5.09
CA LYS A 87 13.88 31.09 -5.52
C LYS A 87 14.05 31.15 -7.03
N THR A 88 13.32 30.32 -7.78
CA THR A 88 13.45 30.20 -9.23
C THR A 88 12.41 31.05 -9.99
N SER A 89 11.45 31.66 -9.28
CA SER A 89 10.30 32.37 -9.86
C SER A 89 9.49 31.53 -10.86
N LYS A 90 9.65 30.21 -10.82
CA LYS A 90 8.92 29.23 -11.63
C LYS A 90 7.90 28.53 -10.74
N SER A 91 6.72 28.27 -11.28
CA SER A 91 5.68 27.55 -10.55
C SER A 91 6.15 26.11 -10.26
N ALA A 92 6.13 25.73 -8.98
CA ALA A 92 6.36 24.35 -8.57
C ALA A 92 5.08 23.49 -8.68
N ASN A 93 3.98 24.05 -9.17
CA ASN A 93 2.65 23.45 -9.17
C ASN A 93 2.62 22.07 -9.83
N LEU A 94 3.32 21.88 -10.96
CA LEU A 94 3.38 20.58 -11.63
C LEU A 94 4.00 19.51 -10.73
N TRP A 95 5.12 19.80 -10.08
CA TRP A 95 5.78 18.88 -9.15
C TRP A 95 4.91 18.62 -7.92
N THR A 96 4.22 19.64 -7.41
CA THR A 96 3.27 19.50 -6.29
C THR A 96 2.15 18.54 -6.67
N ILE A 97 1.50 18.75 -7.83
CA ILE A 97 0.40 17.91 -8.31
C ILE A 97 0.86 16.47 -8.50
N LEU A 98 2.02 16.25 -9.14
CA LEU A 98 2.56 14.91 -9.35
C LEU A 98 2.84 14.19 -8.02
N PHE A 99 3.44 14.88 -7.05
CA PHE A 99 3.71 14.30 -5.73
C PHE A 99 2.42 13.98 -4.95
N THR A 100 1.44 14.90 -4.95
CA THR A 100 0.14 14.67 -4.33
C THR A 100 -0.61 13.52 -4.99
N ALA A 101 -0.60 13.45 -6.32
CA ALA A 101 -1.22 12.38 -7.07
C ALA A 101 -0.56 11.02 -6.76
N GLN A 102 0.77 10.98 -6.64
CA GLN A 102 1.50 9.78 -6.23
C GLN A 102 1.08 9.31 -4.82
N LEU A 103 1.05 10.21 -3.83
CA LEU A 103 0.61 9.87 -2.47
C LEU A 103 -0.84 9.38 -2.44
N SER A 104 -1.73 10.04 -3.20
CA SER A 104 -3.13 9.63 -3.35
C SER A 104 -3.25 8.24 -3.99
N CYS A 105 -2.46 7.96 -5.03
CA CYS A 105 -2.44 6.66 -5.68
C CYS A 105 -2.01 5.55 -4.72
N ILE A 106 -0.94 5.78 -3.93
CA ILE A 106 -0.48 4.84 -2.90
C ILE A 106 -1.58 4.58 -1.86
N ALA A 107 -2.27 5.63 -1.40
CA ALA A 107 -3.36 5.50 -0.44
C ALA A 107 -4.55 4.70 -1.01
N LEU A 108 -4.93 4.96 -2.26
CA LEU A 108 -5.99 4.21 -2.94
C LEU A 108 -5.61 2.73 -3.10
N VAL A 109 -4.38 2.45 -3.55
CA VAL A 109 -3.88 1.07 -3.68
C VAL A 109 -3.85 0.36 -2.32
N TYR A 110 -3.45 1.05 -1.25
CA TYR A 110 -3.47 0.50 0.11
C TYR A 110 -4.90 0.13 0.56
N LEU A 111 -5.87 1.02 0.36
CA LEU A 111 -7.29 0.74 0.68
C LEU A 111 -7.86 -0.39 -0.18
N PHE A 112 -7.43 -0.46 -1.44
CA PHE A 112 -7.87 -1.50 -2.37
C PHE A 112 -7.32 -2.88 -1.98
N GLN A 113 -6.06 -2.96 -1.57
CA GLN A 113 -5.46 -4.22 -1.06
C GLN A 113 -6.22 -4.78 0.14
N ASP A 114 -6.64 -3.93 1.07
CA ASP A 114 -7.42 -4.33 2.26
C ASP A 114 -8.77 -4.97 1.87
N LYS A 115 -9.40 -4.49 0.79
CA LYS A 115 -10.71 -4.97 0.33
C LYS A 115 -10.63 -6.10 -0.70
N TRP A 116 -9.46 -6.33 -1.29
CA TRP A 116 -9.25 -7.36 -2.31
C TRP A 116 -9.60 -8.77 -1.81
N SER A 117 -9.23 -9.10 -0.56
CA SER A 117 -9.56 -10.39 0.05
C SER A 117 -11.06 -10.62 0.14
N TYR A 118 -11.83 -9.61 0.55
CA TYR A 118 -13.30 -9.67 0.61
C TYR A 118 -13.95 -9.81 -0.77
N ILE A 119 -13.41 -9.14 -1.79
CA ILE A 119 -13.89 -9.26 -3.17
C ILE A 119 -13.64 -10.68 -3.70
N GLN A 120 -12.44 -11.24 -3.43
CA GLN A 120 -12.10 -12.60 -3.81
C GLN A 120 -13.01 -13.63 -3.12
N SER A 121 -13.27 -13.46 -1.82
CA SER A 121 -14.17 -14.35 -1.06
C SER A 121 -15.60 -14.32 -1.59
N GLN A 122 -16.12 -13.16 -1.99
CA GLN A 122 -17.45 -13.04 -2.60
C GLN A 122 -17.49 -13.68 -4.00
N ALA A 123 -16.46 -13.48 -4.81
CA ALA A 123 -16.37 -14.10 -6.13
C ALA A 123 -16.34 -15.64 -6.05
N THR A 124 -15.64 -16.21 -5.06
CA THR A 124 -15.62 -17.66 -4.82
C THR A 124 -16.96 -18.19 -4.31
N PHE A 125 -17.62 -17.47 -3.39
CA PHE A 125 -18.92 -17.87 -2.84
C PHE A 125 -20.02 -17.89 -3.92
N ASN A 126 -20.10 -16.82 -4.73
CA ASN A 126 -21.08 -16.73 -5.82
C ASN A 126 -20.85 -17.81 -6.90
N ARG A 127 -19.59 -18.15 -7.19
CA ARG A 127 -19.27 -19.25 -8.12
C ARG A 127 -19.75 -20.59 -7.59
N ASN A 128 -19.50 -20.90 -6.32
CA ASN A 128 -19.93 -22.16 -5.72
C ASN A 128 -21.46 -22.29 -5.71
N GLN A 129 -22.17 -21.22 -5.35
CA GLN A 129 -23.64 -21.19 -5.38
C GLN A 129 -24.21 -21.44 -6.79
N SER A 130 -23.57 -20.89 -7.83
CA SER A 130 -23.97 -21.14 -9.22
C SER A 130 -23.75 -22.59 -9.66
N VAL A 131 -22.73 -23.26 -9.12
CA VAL A 131 -22.45 -24.69 -9.39
C VAL A 131 -23.43 -25.60 -8.65
N ASP A 132 -23.74 -25.28 -7.40
CA ASP A 132 -24.75 -26.05 -6.65
C ASP A 132 -26.14 -25.93 -7.30
N HIS A 133 -26.49 -24.76 -7.84
CA HIS A 133 -27.75 -24.59 -8.55
C HIS A 133 -27.79 -25.29 -9.93
N ASN A 134 -26.68 -25.40 -10.66
CA ASN A 134 -26.73 -26.10 -11.95
C ASN A 134 -26.82 -27.63 -11.76
N SER A 135 -26.18 -28.17 -10.73
CA SER A 135 -26.20 -29.59 -10.41
C SER A 135 -27.56 -30.05 -9.88
N ASN A 136 -28.24 -29.23 -9.07
CA ASN A 136 -29.58 -29.54 -8.59
C ASN A 136 -30.64 -29.54 -9.72
N ILE A 137 -30.55 -28.64 -10.70
CA ILE A 137 -31.42 -28.62 -11.88
C ILE A 137 -31.21 -29.88 -12.72
N SER A 138 -29.95 -30.23 -13.02
CA SER A 138 -29.64 -31.41 -13.84
C SER A 138 -30.14 -32.71 -13.20
N THR A 139 -30.07 -32.82 -11.86
CA THR A 139 -30.59 -33.99 -11.13
C THR A 139 -32.12 -34.08 -11.19
N ALA A 140 -32.81 -32.93 -11.10
CA ALA A 140 -34.27 -32.87 -11.20
C ALA A 140 -34.78 -33.19 -12.61
N GLU A 141 -34.12 -32.70 -13.67
CA GLU A 141 -34.46 -33.03 -15.06
C GLU A 141 -34.24 -34.52 -15.37
N THR A 142 -33.17 -35.11 -14.82
CA THR A 142 -32.88 -36.53 -14.98
C THR A 142 -33.93 -37.39 -14.26
N GLY A 143 -34.33 -37.01 -13.03
CA GLY A 143 -35.38 -37.70 -12.28
C GLY A 143 -36.76 -37.64 -12.96
N HIS A 144 -37.11 -36.50 -13.55
CA HIS A 144 -38.38 -36.35 -14.28
C HIS A 144 -38.38 -37.13 -15.60
N GLY A 145 -37.24 -37.25 -16.28
CA GLY A 145 -37.11 -38.08 -17.49
C GLY A 145 -37.38 -39.57 -17.24
N TYR A 146 -37.00 -40.09 -16.08
CA TYR A 146 -37.28 -41.48 -15.70
C TYR A 146 -38.75 -41.72 -15.32
N GLU A 147 -39.43 -40.75 -14.69
CA GLU A 147 -40.87 -40.88 -14.38
C GLU A 147 -41.77 -40.75 -15.62
N VAL A 148 -41.35 -39.99 -16.65
CA VAL A 148 -42.15 -39.80 -17.88
C VAL A 148 -42.02 -40.98 -18.85
N GLU A 149 -40.93 -41.76 -18.78
CA GLU A 149 -40.74 -42.95 -19.63
C GLU A 149 -41.57 -44.18 -19.15
N GLU A 150 -42.00 -44.21 -17.88
CA GLU A 150 -42.76 -45.33 -17.30
C GLU A 150 -44.27 -45.32 -17.64
N SER A 151 -44.82 -44.23 -18.21
CA SER A 151 -46.26 -44.12 -18.51
C SER A 151 -46.63 -44.32 -19.99
N LYS A 152 -45.95 -45.20 -20.72
CA LYS A 152 -46.38 -45.60 -22.09
C LYS A 152 -47.23 -46.88 -22.00
N PRO A 153 -48.48 -46.90 -22.50
CA PRO A 153 -49.34 -48.07 -22.37
C PRO A 153 -48.76 -49.24 -23.16
N GLU A 154 -48.55 -50.38 -22.49
CA GLU A 154 -48.33 -51.65 -23.17
C GLU A 154 -49.60 -52.03 -23.93
N LEU A 155 -49.59 -51.70 -25.21
CA LEU A 155 -50.53 -52.19 -26.21
C LEU A 155 -49.77 -53.17 -27.10
N GLU A 156 -50.36 -54.36 -27.22
CA GLU A 156 -50.15 -55.38 -28.26
C GLU A 156 -49.07 -56.46 -28.01
N LYS A 157 -49.50 -57.69 -27.66
CA LYS A 157 -49.73 -58.78 -28.63
C LYS A 157 -50.17 -60.12 -28.00
N CYS A 158 -51.17 -60.71 -28.67
CA CYS A 158 -51.76 -62.06 -28.59
C CYS A 158 -52.68 -62.39 -27.40
#